data_AF-A0A090WYY3-F1
#
_entry.id   AF-A0A090WYY3-F1
#
_cell.length_a   1.000
_cell.length_b   1.000
_cell.length_c   1.000
_cell.angle_alpha   90.00
_cell.angle_beta   90.00
_cell.angle_gamma   90.00
#
_symmetry.space_group_name_H-M   'P 1'
#
loop_
_entity.id
_entity.type
_entity.pdbx_description
1 polymer ?
#
loop_
_entity_poly.entity_id
_entity_poly.type
_entity_poly.pdbx_seq_one_letter_code
_entity_poly.pdbx_strand_id
1 'polypeptide(L)'
;MKKPFYKIFFVVLIVIIAASCKRQETHPNKFTLSGEIKGLSGNLFFRHPDKEYTRETPPDTIKLINGKIHFSDTISKLTLITAYPDFQGPDKKIFKIPADSLGYFPVKCAYFMFYAFPGAEVKVSGEATDFMNAYLVAINLMMLWQRSIN
;
A
#
# COMPACT_ATOMS: atom_id res chain seq x y z
N MET A 1 -9.76 -7.20 -69.56
CA MET A 1 -10.00 -6.08 -68.61
C MET A 1 -9.82 -6.60 -67.18
N LYS A 2 -8.66 -6.33 -66.55
CA LYS A 2 -8.37 -6.80 -65.17
C LYS A 2 -9.03 -5.81 -64.19
N LYS A 3 -10.04 -6.28 -63.46
CA LYS A 3 -10.82 -5.45 -62.52
C LYS A 3 -9.93 -4.94 -61.38
N PRO A 4 -10.13 -3.72 -60.86
CA PRO A 4 -9.26 -3.09 -59.86
C PRO A 4 -9.55 -3.62 -58.44
N PHE A 5 -9.57 -4.94 -58.26
CA PHE A 5 -9.87 -5.59 -56.98
C PHE A 5 -8.81 -5.29 -55.91
N TYR A 6 -7.56 -5.05 -56.31
CA TYR A 6 -6.46 -4.77 -55.37
C TYR A 6 -6.60 -3.44 -54.64
N LYS A 7 -7.31 -2.46 -55.22
CA LYS A 7 -7.52 -1.15 -54.58
C LYS A 7 -8.47 -1.23 -53.39
N ILE A 8 -9.50 -2.09 -53.48
CA ILE A 8 -10.47 -2.32 -52.39
C ILE A 8 -9.79 -3.04 -51.23
N PHE A 9 -8.94 -4.03 -51.53
CA PHE A 9 -8.18 -4.74 -50.51
C PHE A 9 -7.24 -3.81 -49.71
N PHE A 10 -6.61 -2.85 -50.38
CA PHE A 10 -5.72 -1.88 -49.73
C PHE A 10 -6.47 -0.93 -48.78
N VAL A 11 -7.67 -0.50 -49.16
CA VAL A 11 -8.50 0.38 -48.31
C VAL A 11 -8.99 -0.36 -47.06
N VAL A 12 -9.41 -1.62 -47.20
CA VAL A 12 -9.86 -2.44 -46.05
C VAL A 12 -8.71 -2.69 -45.07
N LEU A 13 -7.50 -2.94 -45.57
CA LEU A 13 -6.33 -3.16 -44.74
C LEU A 13 -5.97 -1.92 -43.89
N ILE A 14 -6.09 -0.72 -44.46
CA ILE A 14 -5.83 0.55 -43.75
C ILE A 14 -6.86 0.78 -42.63
N VAL A 15 -8.14 0.46 -42.86
CA VAL A 15 -9.20 0.62 -41.86
C VAL A 15 -9.00 -0.32 -40.67
N ILE A 16 -8.53 -1.56 -40.90
CA ILE A 16 -8.27 -2.53 -39.83
C ILE A 16 -7.07 -2.09 -38.97
N ILE A 17 -6.02 -1.54 -39.59
CA ILE A 17 -4.84 -1.03 -38.86
C ILE A 17 -5.24 0.20 -38.01
N ALA A 18 -6.07 1.09 -38.55
CA ALA A 18 -6.58 2.26 -37.82
C ALA A 18 -7.48 1.86 -36.63
N ALA A 19 -8.30 0.82 -36.77
CA ALA A 19 -9.18 0.32 -35.71
C ALA A 19 -8.45 -0.47 -34.61
N SER A 20 -7.22 -0.95 -34.86
CA SER A 20 -6.42 -1.67 -33.86
C SER A 20 -5.72 -0.75 -32.86
N CYS A 21 -5.75 0.57 -33.10
CA CYS A 21 -5.19 1.57 -32.22
C CYS A 21 -6.08 1.74 -30.96
N LYS A 22 -5.97 0.81 -30.01
CA LYS A 22 -6.54 1.00 -28.67
C LYS A 22 -5.83 2.19 -28.03
N ARG A 23 -6.56 3.29 -27.85
CA ARG A 23 -6.08 4.44 -27.08
C ARG A 23 -5.93 3.99 -25.63
N GLN A 24 -4.69 3.69 -25.22
CA GLN A 24 -4.35 3.52 -23.81
C GLN A 24 -4.65 4.85 -23.14
N GLU A 25 -5.64 4.90 -22.25
CA GLU A 25 -5.85 6.06 -21.36
C GLU A 25 -4.68 6.11 -20.38
N THR A 26 -3.53 6.59 -20.84
CA THR A 26 -2.43 7.02 -19.99
C THR A 26 -2.90 8.28 -19.31
N HIS A 27 -3.51 8.16 -18.14
CA HIS A 27 -3.51 9.25 -17.17
C HIS A 27 -2.05 9.52 -16.86
N PRO A 28 -1.47 10.67 -17.30
CA PRO A 28 -0.03 10.88 -17.26
C PRO A 28 0.51 10.81 -15.83
N ASN A 29 -0.34 11.10 -14.85
CA ASN A 29 0.02 11.18 -13.44
C ASN A 29 -0.41 9.96 -12.63
N LYS A 30 -0.91 8.88 -13.24
CA LYS A 30 -1.40 7.72 -12.46
C LYS A 30 -0.24 6.78 -12.12
N PHE A 31 -0.23 6.25 -10.89
CA PHE A 31 0.56 5.09 -10.53
C PHE A 31 -0.35 3.92 -10.12
N THR A 32 0.18 2.71 -10.22
CA THR A 32 -0.49 1.50 -9.78
C THR A 32 0.40 0.76 -8.78
N LEU A 33 -0.22 0.16 -7.77
CA LEU A 33 0.41 -0.69 -6.78
C LEU A 33 -0.34 -2.02 -6.77
N SER A 34 0.37 -3.10 -7.03
CA SER A 34 -0.18 -4.45 -7.02
C SER A 34 0.77 -5.42 -6.35
N GLY A 35 0.23 -6.46 -5.71
CA GLY A 35 1.09 -7.42 -5.04
C GLY A 35 0.40 -8.27 -3.99
N GLU A 36 1.21 -9.09 -3.32
CA GLU A 36 0.78 -9.92 -2.20
C GLU A 36 1.79 -9.83 -1.05
N ILE A 37 1.29 -9.48 0.13
CA ILE A 37 2.04 -9.49 1.39
C ILE A 37 1.33 -10.47 2.34
N LYS A 38 1.92 -11.66 2.51
CA LYS A 38 1.39 -12.69 3.42
C LYS A 38 1.38 -12.17 4.85
N GLY A 39 0.41 -12.58 5.66
CA GLY A 39 0.35 -12.22 7.08
C GLY A 39 -0.06 -10.76 7.38
N LEU A 40 -0.36 -9.96 6.33
CA LEU A 40 -0.87 -8.60 6.44
C LEU A 40 -2.30 -8.52 5.89
N SER A 41 -3.22 -7.92 6.64
CA SER A 41 -4.61 -7.74 6.22
C SER A 41 -5.19 -6.44 6.75
N GLY A 42 -6.24 -5.93 6.11
CA GLY A 42 -6.92 -4.70 6.53
C GLY A 42 -6.49 -3.46 5.74
N ASN A 43 -6.56 -2.30 6.38
CA ASN A 43 -6.30 -1.01 5.75
C ASN A 43 -4.89 -0.52 6.12
N LEU A 44 -4.16 -0.05 5.11
CA LEU A 44 -3.00 0.82 5.33
C LEU A 44 -3.42 2.25 5.02
N PHE A 45 -3.05 3.15 5.90
CA PHE A 45 -3.30 4.58 5.78
C PHE A 45 -2.04 5.30 5.35
N PHE A 46 -2.16 6.30 4.49
CA PHE A 46 -1.03 7.13 4.09
C PHE A 46 -1.48 8.57 3.87
N ARG A 47 -0.52 9.50 3.95
CA ARG A 47 -0.72 10.89 3.55
C ARG A 47 -0.20 11.08 2.13
N HIS A 48 -1.10 11.34 1.22
CA HIS A 48 -0.85 11.62 -0.17
C HIS A 48 -0.02 12.91 -0.33
N PRO A 49 1.11 12.87 -1.05
CA PRO A 49 2.03 14.01 -1.10
C PRO A 49 1.47 15.24 -1.80
N ASP A 50 0.49 15.05 -2.69
CA ASP A 50 -0.19 16.14 -3.40
C ASP A 50 -1.46 16.66 -2.69
N LYS A 51 -1.76 16.17 -1.48
CA LYS A 51 -2.92 16.63 -0.70
C LYS A 51 -2.48 17.38 0.55
N GLU A 52 -3.23 18.41 0.89
CA GLU A 52 -3.10 19.08 2.18
C GLU A 52 -3.93 18.33 3.23
N TYR A 53 -3.32 18.01 4.37
CA TYR A 53 -3.99 17.34 5.48
C TYR A 53 -4.10 18.28 6.66
N THR A 54 -5.33 18.58 7.06
CA THR A 54 -5.62 19.26 8.32
C THR A 54 -5.90 18.24 9.42
N ARG A 55 -6.29 18.71 10.61
CA ARG A 55 -6.70 17.83 11.73
C ARG A 55 -7.98 17.04 11.43
N GLU A 56 -8.79 17.53 10.49
CA GLU A 56 -10.09 16.95 10.13
C GLU A 56 -10.01 16.09 8.87
N THR A 57 -8.93 16.21 8.09
CA THR A 57 -8.74 15.44 6.86
C THR A 57 -8.24 14.04 7.19
N PRO A 58 -9.03 12.98 6.97
CA PRO A 58 -8.57 11.62 7.18
C PRO A 58 -7.47 11.26 6.16
N PRO A 59 -6.54 10.35 6.53
CA PRO A 59 -5.56 9.82 5.61
C PRO A 59 -6.21 8.99 4.49
N ASP A 60 -5.53 8.88 3.36
CA ASP A 60 -5.94 7.98 2.28
C ASP A 60 -5.72 6.52 2.67
N THR A 61 -6.41 5.62 1.98
CA THR A 61 -6.47 4.19 2.36
C THR A 61 -6.07 3.28 1.20
N ILE A 62 -5.11 2.39 1.44
CA ILE A 62 -4.77 1.24 0.63
C ILE A 62 -5.42 0.01 1.30
N LYS A 63 -6.34 -0.65 0.61
CA LYS A 63 -7.03 -1.84 1.13
C LYS A 63 -6.25 -3.11 0.80
N LEU A 64 -6.06 -3.96 1.80
CA LEU A 64 -5.52 -5.31 1.65
C LEU A 64 -6.60 -6.34 1.93
N ILE A 65 -6.91 -7.11 0.89
CA ILE A 65 -7.89 -8.19 0.96
C ILE A 65 -7.14 -9.49 0.86
N ASN A 66 -7.12 -10.27 1.94
CA ASN A 66 -6.40 -11.56 2.03
C ASN A 66 -4.91 -11.44 1.64
N GLY A 67 -4.22 -10.41 2.13
CA GLY A 67 -2.81 -10.15 1.80
C GLY A 67 -2.59 -9.54 0.41
N LYS A 68 -3.62 -9.42 -0.43
CA LYS A 68 -3.49 -8.89 -1.79
C LYS A 68 -3.76 -7.39 -1.85
N ILE A 69 -2.91 -6.70 -2.59
CA ILE A 69 -3.00 -5.26 -2.85
C ILE A 69 -3.36 -5.07 -4.32
N HIS A 70 -4.36 -4.24 -4.58
CA HIS A 70 -4.64 -3.67 -5.89
C HIS A 70 -5.11 -2.23 -5.69
N PHE A 71 -4.21 -1.28 -5.90
CA PHE A 71 -4.41 0.12 -5.63
C PHE A 71 -3.92 0.97 -6.80
N SER A 72 -4.56 2.13 -7.00
CA SER A 72 -4.13 3.10 -7.99
C SER A 72 -4.54 4.48 -7.53
N ASP A 73 -3.64 5.44 -7.72
CA ASP A 73 -3.88 6.86 -7.41
C ASP A 73 -3.06 7.72 -8.38
N THR A 74 -3.19 9.04 -8.28
CA THR A 74 -2.36 9.98 -9.04
C THR A 74 -1.19 10.49 -8.23
N ILE A 75 -0.11 10.93 -8.87
CA ILE A 75 1.01 11.56 -8.20
C ILE A 75 1.70 12.55 -9.14
N SER A 76 2.13 13.70 -8.63
CA SER A 76 2.74 14.76 -9.44
C SER A 76 4.23 14.54 -9.70
N LYS A 77 4.93 13.85 -8.79
CA LYS A 77 6.39 13.67 -8.81
C LYS A 77 6.83 12.39 -8.12
N LEU A 78 8.09 12.00 -8.34
CA LEU A 78 8.73 10.93 -7.60
C LEU A 78 8.66 11.22 -6.09
N THR A 79 8.00 10.33 -5.35
CA THR A 79 7.84 10.48 -3.90
C THR A 79 7.90 9.12 -3.20
N LEU A 80 8.46 9.11 -2.00
CA LEU A 80 8.35 7.99 -1.08
C LEU A 80 6.99 8.05 -0.38
N ILE A 81 6.13 7.08 -0.66
CA ILE A 81 4.87 6.89 0.06
C ILE A 81 5.15 6.00 1.27
N THR A 82 4.76 6.47 2.44
CA THR A 82 4.82 5.72 3.70
C THR A 82 3.41 5.43 4.18
N ALA A 83 3.00 4.16 4.12
CA ALA A 83 1.70 3.71 4.57
C ALA A 83 1.84 2.93 5.88
N TYR A 84 0.91 3.11 6.81
CA TYR A 84 0.91 2.47 8.12
C TYR A 84 -0.42 1.74 8.36
N PRO A 85 -0.42 0.59 9.03
CA PRO A 85 -1.66 -0.14 9.30
C PRO A 85 -2.51 0.56 10.38
N ASP A 86 -3.80 0.22 10.42
CA ASP A 86 -4.69 0.67 11.50
C ASP A 86 -4.21 0.15 12.87
N PHE A 87 -3.88 1.07 13.78
CA PHE A 87 -3.46 0.73 15.14
C PHE A 87 -4.60 0.19 16.02
N GLN A 88 -5.86 0.41 15.63
CA GLN A 88 -7.06 0.00 16.38
C GLN A 88 -7.91 -1.02 15.62
N GLY A 89 -7.42 -1.51 14.48
CA GLY A 89 -8.14 -2.43 13.62
C GLY A 89 -8.44 -3.79 14.28
N PRO A 90 -9.31 -4.60 13.65
CA PRO A 90 -9.69 -5.93 14.17
C PRO A 90 -8.49 -6.87 14.33
N ASP A 91 -7.41 -6.65 13.58
CA ASP A 91 -6.17 -7.40 13.64
C ASP A 91 -5.22 -6.84 14.72
N LYS A 92 -5.70 -6.62 15.96
CA LYS A 92 -4.97 -6.09 17.15
C LYS A 92 -3.60 -6.74 17.46
N LYS A 93 -3.17 -7.69 16.63
CA LYS A 93 -1.87 -8.37 16.61
C LYS A 93 -0.76 -7.56 15.93
N ILE A 94 -1.05 -6.40 15.33
CA ILE A 94 -0.01 -5.53 14.76
C ILE A 94 0.73 -4.70 15.83
N PHE A 95 0.13 -4.50 17.01
CA PHE A 95 0.71 -3.70 18.10
C PHE A 95 0.40 -4.28 19.49
N LYS A 96 1.32 -4.13 20.43
CA LYS A 96 1.12 -4.37 21.86
C LYS A 96 0.96 -3.03 22.57
N ILE A 97 -0.07 -2.92 23.40
CA ILE A 97 -0.28 -1.79 24.30
C ILE A 97 0.08 -2.28 25.70
N PRO A 98 1.09 -1.71 26.37
CA PRO A 98 1.38 -2.01 27.76
C PRO A 98 0.19 -1.62 28.65
N ALA A 99 -0.12 -2.43 29.66
CA ALA A 99 -1.27 -2.21 30.54
C ALA A 99 -1.29 -0.82 31.20
N ASP A 100 -0.11 -0.23 31.45
CA ASP A 100 0.06 1.02 32.19
C ASP A 100 0.72 2.14 31.36
N SER A 101 0.69 2.08 30.03
CA SER A 101 1.32 3.11 29.19
C SER A 101 0.44 3.59 28.05
N LEU A 102 0.61 4.86 27.67
CA LEU A 102 0.00 5.47 26.49
C LEU A 102 0.73 5.12 25.18
N GLY A 103 1.77 4.26 25.23
CA GLY A 103 2.59 3.89 24.09
C GLY A 103 2.09 2.66 23.34
N TYR A 104 2.46 2.55 22.06
CA TYR A 104 2.17 1.41 21.20
C TYR A 104 3.50 0.79 20.72
N PHE A 105 3.65 -0.52 20.88
CA PHE A 105 4.81 -1.25 20.35
C PHE A 105 4.40 -2.06 19.12
N PRO A 106 4.99 -1.84 17.93
CA PRO A 106 4.72 -2.65 16.77
C PRO A 106 5.16 -4.10 16.98
N VAL A 107 4.23 -5.03 16.79
CA VAL A 107 4.46 -6.48 16.81
C VAL A 107 4.82 -6.97 15.41
N LYS A 108 4.22 -6.36 14.37
CA LYS A 108 4.47 -6.61 12.95
C LYS A 108 4.94 -5.32 12.26
N CYS A 109 5.45 -5.43 11.03
CA CYS A 109 5.97 -4.33 10.23
C CYS A 109 5.13 -3.04 10.36
N ALA A 110 5.75 -1.98 10.92
CA ALA A 110 5.07 -0.75 11.26
C ALA A 110 4.77 0.14 10.04
N TYR A 111 5.53 -0.01 8.96
CA TYR A 111 5.45 0.86 7.79
C TYR A 111 5.67 0.08 6.49
N PHE A 112 4.74 0.25 5.56
CA PHE A 112 4.86 -0.19 4.17
C PHE A 112 5.29 1.02 3.32
N MET A 113 6.52 0.98 2.81
CA MET A 113 7.15 2.09 2.10
C MET A 113 7.44 1.71 0.65
N PHE A 114 7.12 2.60 -0.29
CA PHE A 114 7.41 2.40 -1.71
C PHE A 114 7.56 3.74 -2.43
N TYR A 115 8.36 3.76 -3.50
CA TYR A 115 8.46 4.92 -4.37
C TYR A 115 7.37 4.87 -5.44
N ALA A 116 6.70 6.00 -5.65
CA ALA A 116 5.73 6.19 -6.72
C ALA A 116 6.10 7.43 -7.55
N PHE A 117 5.85 7.37 -8.85
CA PHE A 117 6.04 8.47 -9.80
C PHE A 117 4.96 8.37 -10.91
N PRO A 118 4.72 9.45 -11.68
CA PRO A 118 3.78 9.44 -12.80
C PRO A 118 4.04 8.26 -13.75
N GLY A 119 3.05 7.38 -13.94
CA GLY A 119 3.16 6.20 -14.80
C GLY A 119 3.78 4.95 -14.14
N ALA A 120 4.10 4.98 -12.85
CA ALA A 120 4.73 3.85 -12.18
C ALA A 120 3.80 2.62 -12.06
N GLU A 121 4.34 1.45 -12.36
CA GLU A 121 3.75 0.15 -12.03
C GLU A 121 4.54 -0.51 -10.90
N VAL A 122 4.11 -0.29 -9.65
CA VAL A 122 4.76 -0.82 -8.47
C VAL A 122 4.24 -2.23 -8.19
N LYS A 123 5.16 -3.20 -8.21
CA LYS A 123 4.88 -4.60 -7.86
C LYS A 123 5.56 -4.95 -6.55
N VAL A 124 4.81 -5.47 -5.59
CA VAL A 124 5.34 -5.88 -4.28
C VAL A 124 5.03 -7.34 -3.98
N SER A 125 5.97 -8.00 -3.33
CA SER A 125 5.79 -9.38 -2.85
C SER A 125 6.54 -9.53 -1.54
N GLY A 126 5.91 -10.15 -0.55
CA GLY A 126 6.60 -10.44 0.71
C GLY A 126 5.72 -11.12 1.75
N GLU A 127 6.24 -11.13 2.98
CA GLU A 127 5.57 -11.66 4.15
C GLU A 127 5.79 -10.71 5.33
N ALA A 128 4.71 -10.33 5.99
CA ALA A 128 4.74 -9.56 7.23
C ALA A 128 4.96 -10.54 8.39
N THR A 129 6.22 -10.67 8.79
CA THR A 129 6.63 -11.42 9.97
C THR A 129 6.65 -10.53 11.21
N ASP A 130 6.55 -11.14 12.40
CA ASP A 130 6.68 -10.44 13.66
C ASP A 130 8.13 -9.93 13.80
N PHE A 131 8.35 -8.61 13.77
CA PHE A 131 9.69 -8.03 13.85
C PHE A 131 10.21 -7.92 15.30
N MET A 132 9.41 -8.29 16.30
CA MET A 132 9.82 -8.28 17.70
C MET A 132 9.52 -9.60 18.40
N ASN A 133 10.47 -10.54 18.30
CA ASN A 133 10.60 -11.62 19.28
C ASN A 133 11.34 -11.09 20.52
N ALA A 134 10.83 -10.00 21.12
CA ALA A 134 11.36 -9.44 22.35
C ALA A 134 10.63 -10.08 23.53
N TYR A 135 11.30 -11.04 24.18
CA TYR A 135 10.90 -11.50 25.50
C TYR A 135 11.13 -10.36 26.50
N LEU A 136 10.05 -9.75 26.98
CA LEU A 136 10.12 -8.97 28.22
C LEU A 136 10.30 -9.96 29.37
N VAL A 137 11.55 -10.25 29.72
CA VAL A 137 11.90 -10.79 31.04
C VAL A 137 12.60 -9.66 31.80
N ALA A 138 12.03 -9.34 32.97
CA ALA A 138 12.27 -8.20 33.87
C ALA A 138 11.27 -7.05 33.61
N ILE A 139 10.42 -6.65 34.56
CA ILE A 139 10.70 -6.43 35.99
C ILE A 139 9.51 -6.92 36.83
N ASN A 140 9.71 -8.03 37.54
CA ASN A 140 8.92 -8.39 38.73
C ASN A 140 9.76 -8.24 40.01
N LEU A 141 10.82 -7.41 39.97
CA LEU A 141 11.75 -7.20 41.07
C LEU A 141 11.59 -5.84 41.77
N MET A 142 10.92 -4.86 41.16
CA MET A 142 10.73 -3.54 41.80
C MET A 142 9.45 -3.48 42.67
N MET A 143 8.46 -4.34 42.44
CA MET A 143 7.27 -4.42 43.32
C MET A 143 7.48 -5.28 44.58
N LEU A 144 8.49 -6.14 44.63
CA LEU A 144 8.79 -6.95 45.82
C LEU A 144 9.70 -6.25 46.83
N TRP A 145 10.48 -5.23 46.43
CA TRP A 145 11.29 -4.47 47.38
C TRP A 145 10.47 -3.41 48.14
N GLN A 146 9.43 -2.85 47.51
CA GLN A 146 8.59 -1.82 48.14
C GLN A 146 7.53 -2.38 49.11
N ARG A 147 7.33 -3.71 49.12
CA ARG A 147 6.47 -4.43 50.08
C ARG A 147 7.23 -4.99 51.29
N SER A 148 8.55 -4.80 51.36
CA SER A 148 9.39 -5.22 52.51
C SER A 148 9.77 -4.06 53.44
N ILE A 149 9.34 -2.81 53.14
CA ILE A 149 9.72 -1.60 53.89
C ILE A 149 8.49 -0.78 54.31
N ASN A 150 7.32 -1.41 54.45
CA ASN A 150 6.16 -0.84 55.15
C ASN A 150 5.44 -1.95 55.92
#